data_AF-A0A842TEY2-F1
#
_entry.id   AF-A0A842TEY2-F1
#
_cell.length_a   1.000
_cell.length_b   1.000
_cell.length_c   1.000
_cell.angle_alpha   90.00
_cell.angle_beta   90.00
_cell.angle_gamma   90.00
#
_symmetry.space_group_name_H-M   'P 1'
#
loop_
_entity.id
_entity.type
_entity.pdbx_description
1 polymer ?
#
loop_
_entity_poly.entity_id
_entity_poly.type
_entity_poly.pdbx_seq_one_letter_code
_entity_poly.pdbx_strand_id
1 'polypeptide(L)'
;MNRKIEFYNQYSQCSYNCYSMILDHFLGTPEVLPTEIEFRKALPRGLRGFYGWSPYFQFILKEGNLKWGNSKIKDLKAEPFAVENREPPIINNFRVKIKISIKELEDLRNVILEKLKKGPLIFWVPIAASFELNGKLGNWKNIIKREKDHYTLFIPWNITHCIVMNGFNDNFLIHDCSIRKGNLQVAPNNLILNVIAMNYHPSLKKIREIENNRFHLLIYRE
;
A
#
# COMPACT_ATOMS: atom_id res chain seq x y z
N MET A 1 -21.35 22.16 8.86
CA MET A 1 -19.96 22.53 8.46
C MET A 1 -19.38 21.42 7.60
N ASN A 2 -19.22 21.64 6.29
CA ASN A 2 -18.49 20.73 5.40
C ASN A 2 -17.00 20.86 5.69
N ARG A 3 -16.42 19.91 6.43
CA ARG A 3 -14.96 19.82 6.60
C ARG A 3 -14.37 19.36 5.26
N LYS A 4 -13.85 20.31 4.49
CA LYS A 4 -13.06 20.05 3.29
C LYS A 4 -11.77 19.35 3.74
N ILE A 5 -11.58 18.10 3.33
CA ILE A 5 -10.33 17.39 3.55
C ILE A 5 -9.32 17.99 2.57
N GLU A 6 -8.31 18.69 3.07
CA GLU A 6 -7.20 19.18 2.25
C GLU A 6 -6.18 18.06 2.10
N PHE A 7 -5.94 17.63 0.86
CA PHE A 7 -4.95 16.61 0.53
C PHE A 7 -3.69 17.28 -0.01
N TYR A 8 -2.55 17.02 0.62
CA TYR A 8 -1.26 17.55 0.17
C TYR A 8 -0.84 16.89 -1.17
N ASN A 9 -0.33 17.70 -2.10
CA ASN A 9 -0.11 17.38 -3.52
C ASN A 9 0.95 16.29 -3.85
N GLN A 10 1.36 15.45 -2.90
CA GLN A 10 2.34 14.38 -3.12
C GLN A 10 1.71 13.02 -3.45
N TYR A 11 0.39 12.89 -3.32
CA TYR A 11 -0.33 11.63 -3.54
C TYR A 11 -0.39 11.22 -5.02
N SER A 12 -0.51 12.16 -5.97
CA SER A 12 -0.57 11.85 -7.41
C SER A 12 0.63 11.03 -7.88
N GLN A 13 1.82 11.33 -7.36
CA GLN A 13 3.06 10.61 -7.66
C GLN A 13 3.07 9.17 -7.11
N CYS A 14 2.58 8.92 -5.89
CA CYS A 14 2.40 7.59 -5.28
C CYS A 14 1.62 6.66 -6.23
N SER A 15 0.47 7.14 -6.69
CA SER A 15 -0.43 6.34 -7.53
C SER A 15 0.16 6.05 -8.89
N TYR A 16 0.76 7.08 -9.49
CA TYR A 16 1.39 6.98 -10.79
C TYR A 16 2.59 6.01 -10.79
N ASN A 17 3.45 6.11 -9.78
CA ASN A 17 4.63 5.24 -9.66
C ASN A 17 4.23 3.80 -9.37
N CYS A 18 3.27 3.57 -8.45
CA CYS A 18 2.77 2.23 -8.19
C CYS A 18 2.14 1.61 -9.44
N TYR A 19 1.31 2.36 -10.17
CA TYR A 19 0.77 1.92 -11.46
C TYR A 19 1.88 1.56 -12.45
N SER A 20 2.86 2.44 -12.60
CA SER A 20 3.96 2.27 -13.54
C SER A 20 4.78 1.02 -13.24
N MET A 21 5.08 0.78 -11.97
CA MET A 21 5.81 -0.41 -11.54
C MET A 21 5.09 -1.72 -11.80
N ILE A 22 3.78 -1.76 -11.48
CA ILE A 22 2.98 -2.97 -11.66
C ILE A 22 2.90 -3.33 -13.15
N LEU A 23 2.78 -2.32 -14.00
CA LEU A 23 2.69 -2.55 -15.43
C LEU A 23 4.04 -2.84 -16.07
N ASP A 24 5.12 -2.19 -15.62
CA ASP A 24 6.48 -2.55 -16.01
C ASP A 24 6.78 -4.02 -15.65
N HIS A 25 6.33 -4.49 -14.49
CA HIS A 25 6.45 -5.90 -14.09
C HIS A 25 5.80 -6.87 -15.07
N PHE A 26 4.58 -6.59 -15.56
CA PHE A 26 3.84 -7.52 -16.42
C PHE A 26 4.00 -7.29 -17.92
N LEU A 27 4.28 -6.06 -18.34
CA LEU A 27 4.22 -5.59 -19.73
C LEU A 27 5.52 -4.92 -20.19
N GLY A 28 6.49 -4.71 -19.28
CA GLY A 28 7.74 -4.01 -19.56
C GLY A 28 7.61 -2.48 -19.62
N THR A 29 8.75 -1.85 -19.86
CA THR A 29 8.86 -0.38 -19.82
C THR A 29 8.21 0.23 -21.06
N PRO A 30 7.29 1.20 -20.91
CA PRO A 30 6.60 1.78 -22.05
C PRO A 30 7.42 2.91 -22.68
N GLU A 31 7.17 3.15 -23.96
CA GLU A 31 7.66 4.34 -24.66
C GLU A 31 6.84 5.60 -24.33
N VAL A 32 5.55 5.42 -24.01
CA VAL A 32 4.62 6.52 -23.69
C VAL A 32 3.80 6.16 -22.45
N LEU A 33 3.82 7.07 -21.48
CA LEU A 33 3.08 6.94 -20.24
C LEU A 33 1.72 7.66 -20.34
N PRO A 34 0.66 7.17 -19.68
CA PRO A 34 -0.62 7.87 -19.63
C PRO A 34 -0.50 9.19 -18.88
N THR A 35 -1.28 10.19 -19.29
CA THR A 35 -1.33 11.50 -18.63
C THR A 35 -2.10 11.42 -17.31
N GLU A 36 -1.86 12.39 -16.41
CA GLU A 36 -2.64 12.51 -15.16
C GLU A 36 -4.15 12.61 -15.43
N ILE A 37 -4.54 13.31 -16.49
CA ILE A 37 -5.95 13.49 -16.88
C ILE A 37 -6.58 12.15 -17.25
N GLU A 38 -5.89 11.33 -18.04
CA GLU A 38 -6.36 9.99 -18.42
C GLU A 38 -6.44 9.07 -17.20
N PHE A 39 -5.43 9.11 -16.32
CA PHE A 39 -5.42 8.36 -15.07
C PHE A 39 -6.62 8.72 -14.19
N ARG A 40 -6.93 10.01 -14.05
CA ARG A 40 -8.10 10.50 -13.31
C ARG A 40 -9.42 10.08 -13.95
N LYS A 41 -9.51 10.04 -15.28
CA LYS A 41 -10.70 9.61 -16.00
C LYS A 41 -10.98 8.11 -15.85
N ALA A 42 -9.94 7.30 -15.65
CA ALA A 42 -10.05 5.87 -15.41
C ALA A 42 -10.57 5.51 -14.00
N LEU A 43 -10.79 6.50 -13.13
CA LEU A 43 -11.44 6.29 -11.84
C LEU A 43 -12.94 6.61 -11.92
N PRO A 44 -13.80 5.86 -11.19
CA PRO A 44 -15.20 6.20 -11.01
C PRO A 44 -15.38 7.66 -10.57
N ARG A 45 -16.45 8.33 -11.01
CA ARG A 45 -16.66 9.78 -10.79
C ARG A 45 -16.53 10.18 -9.32
N GLY A 46 -17.03 9.36 -8.40
CA GLY A 46 -16.92 9.58 -6.94
C GLY A 46 -15.52 9.40 -6.37
N LEU A 47 -14.65 8.67 -7.08
CA LEU A 47 -13.27 8.38 -6.66
C LEU A 47 -12.22 9.29 -7.33
N ARG A 48 -12.60 10.09 -8.34
CA ARG A 48 -11.68 11.02 -9.03
C ARG A 48 -10.99 12.02 -8.13
N GLY A 49 -11.60 12.38 -6.99
CA GLY A 49 -10.98 13.26 -5.99
C GLY A 49 -9.83 12.60 -5.22
N PHE A 50 -9.74 11.27 -5.29
CA PHE A 50 -8.73 10.49 -4.59
C PHE A 50 -7.69 9.88 -5.53
N TYR A 51 -7.51 10.43 -6.74
CA TYR A 51 -6.60 9.91 -7.78
C TYR A 51 -5.12 9.84 -7.41
N GLY A 52 -4.73 10.37 -6.25
CA GLY A 52 -3.41 10.20 -5.66
C GLY A 52 -3.29 9.01 -4.69
N TRP A 53 -4.33 8.20 -4.54
CA TRP A 53 -4.29 7.06 -3.64
C TRP A 53 -4.16 5.77 -4.48
N SER A 54 -3.04 5.05 -4.35
CA SER A 54 -2.73 3.92 -5.22
C SER A 54 -3.61 2.66 -5.11
N PRO A 55 -4.34 2.37 -4.01
CA PRO A 55 -5.16 1.15 -3.95
C PRO A 55 -6.43 1.25 -4.81
N TYR A 56 -6.54 2.26 -5.66
CA TYR A 56 -7.56 2.34 -6.69
C TYR A 56 -7.17 1.73 -8.03
N PHE A 57 -5.98 1.10 -8.12
CA PHE A 57 -5.56 0.33 -9.29
C PHE A 57 -6.61 -0.72 -9.71
N GLN A 58 -7.30 -1.34 -8.75
CA GLN A 58 -8.40 -2.27 -9.05
C GLN A 58 -9.54 -1.63 -9.87
N PHE A 59 -9.85 -0.36 -9.65
CA PHE A 59 -10.90 0.34 -10.40
C PHE A 59 -10.42 0.68 -11.79
N ILE A 60 -9.15 1.07 -11.93
CA ILE A 60 -8.52 1.35 -13.22
C ILE A 60 -8.53 0.09 -14.10
N LEU A 61 -8.18 -1.08 -13.52
CA LEU A 61 -8.30 -2.36 -14.21
C LEU A 61 -9.74 -2.69 -14.61
N LYS A 62 -10.70 -2.53 -13.68
CA LYS A 62 -12.12 -2.80 -13.93
C LYS A 62 -12.70 -1.92 -15.05
N GLU A 63 -12.35 -0.64 -15.07
CA GLU A 63 -12.79 0.30 -16.10
C GLU A 63 -12.17 -0.02 -17.47
N GLY A 64 -10.98 -0.64 -17.51
CA GLY A 64 -10.34 -1.12 -18.75
C GLY A 64 -10.00 -0.02 -19.76
N ASN A 65 -10.09 1.25 -19.35
CA ASN A 65 -10.01 2.42 -20.22
C ASN A 65 -8.59 2.99 -20.34
N LEU A 66 -7.69 2.63 -19.41
CA LEU A 66 -6.32 3.12 -19.40
C LEU A 66 -5.39 2.19 -20.20
N LYS A 67 -4.45 2.79 -20.94
CA LYS A 67 -3.45 2.06 -21.73
C LYS A 67 -2.06 2.16 -21.11
N TRP A 68 -1.23 1.17 -21.42
CA TRP A 68 0.20 1.15 -21.13
C TRP A 68 0.97 0.90 -22.42
N GLY A 69 1.61 1.93 -22.98
CA GLY A 69 2.07 1.90 -24.36
C GLY A 69 0.93 1.51 -25.32
N ASN A 70 1.15 0.49 -26.15
CA ASN A 70 0.15 -0.04 -27.09
C ASN A 70 -0.77 -1.12 -26.48
N SER A 71 -0.54 -1.51 -25.22
CA SER A 71 -1.27 -2.59 -24.56
C SER A 71 -2.49 -2.06 -23.80
N LYS A 72 -3.63 -2.74 -23.97
CA LYS A 72 -4.79 -2.60 -23.09
C LYS A 72 -4.61 -3.57 -21.92
N ILE A 73 -4.93 -3.11 -20.71
CA ILE A 73 -4.68 -3.85 -19.47
C ILE A 73 -5.86 -4.78 -19.15
N LYS A 74 -6.13 -5.77 -20.01
CA LYS A 74 -7.39 -6.55 -19.96
C LYS A 74 -7.29 -7.88 -19.22
N ASP A 75 -6.08 -8.42 -19.15
CA ASP A 75 -5.73 -9.73 -18.60
C ASP A 75 -5.17 -9.65 -17.17
N LEU A 76 -4.89 -8.44 -16.68
CA LEU A 76 -4.57 -8.24 -15.28
C LEU A 76 -5.84 -8.22 -14.44
N LYS A 77 -5.73 -8.82 -13.25
CA LYS A 77 -6.73 -8.79 -12.19
C LYS A 77 -6.14 -8.15 -10.94
N ALA A 78 -7.02 -7.54 -10.14
CA ALA A 78 -6.69 -7.08 -8.81
C ALA A 78 -7.64 -7.73 -7.79
N GLU A 79 -7.08 -8.38 -6.78
CA GLU A 79 -7.80 -8.96 -5.66
C GLU A 79 -7.51 -8.16 -4.38
N PRO A 80 -8.50 -7.47 -3.80
CA PRO A 80 -8.35 -6.83 -2.50
C PRO A 80 -8.15 -7.85 -1.39
N PHE A 81 -7.22 -7.58 -0.48
CA PHE A 81 -6.98 -8.43 0.68
C PHE A 81 -6.60 -7.61 1.93
N ALA A 82 -6.64 -8.25 3.09
CA ALA A 82 -6.17 -7.67 4.34
C ALA A 82 -5.20 -8.62 5.05
N VAL A 83 -4.25 -8.03 5.77
CA VAL A 83 -3.42 -8.72 6.74
C VAL A 83 -4.01 -8.37 8.10
N GLU A 84 -4.78 -9.30 8.66
CA GLU A 84 -5.53 -9.09 9.90
C GLU A 84 -4.86 -9.82 11.05
N ASN A 85 -4.75 -9.14 12.18
CA ASN A 85 -4.40 -9.78 13.43
C ASN A 85 -5.66 -10.36 14.10
N ARG A 86 -5.47 -11.40 14.92
CA ARG A 86 -6.57 -12.08 15.61
C ARG A 86 -7.32 -11.17 16.57
N GLU A 87 -6.59 -10.31 17.28
CA GLU A 87 -7.15 -9.36 18.24
C GLU A 87 -7.05 -7.93 17.71
N PRO A 88 -8.15 -7.18 17.52
CA PRO A 88 -8.08 -5.82 16.99
C PRO A 88 -7.09 -4.92 17.75
N PRO A 89 -6.27 -4.10 17.06
CA PRO A 89 -5.36 -3.16 17.72
C PRO A 89 -6.10 -2.14 18.58
N ILE A 90 -5.49 -1.75 19.70
CA ILE A 90 -5.96 -0.66 20.55
C ILE A 90 -5.32 0.64 20.05
N ILE A 91 -6.15 1.62 19.68
CA ILE A 91 -5.69 2.91 19.14
C ILE A 91 -5.97 4.02 20.15
N ASN A 92 -4.94 4.79 20.48
CA ASN A 92 -5.03 6.00 21.29
C ASN A 92 -4.24 7.13 20.61
N ASN A 93 -4.96 8.03 19.93
CA ASN A 93 -4.39 9.07 19.07
C ASN A 93 -3.38 8.48 18.08
N PHE A 94 -2.10 8.83 18.21
CA PHE A 94 -1.01 8.33 17.38
C PHE A 94 -0.37 7.04 17.89
N ARG A 95 -0.80 6.50 19.04
CA ARG A 95 -0.27 5.24 19.59
C ARG A 95 -1.17 4.07 19.22
N VAL A 96 -0.58 3.03 18.65
CA VAL A 96 -1.27 1.80 18.26
C VAL A 96 -0.63 0.62 18.98
N LYS A 97 -1.39 -0.10 19.78
CA LYS A 97 -0.95 -1.32 20.45
C LYS A 97 -1.50 -2.53 19.71
N ILE A 98 -0.62 -3.36 19.18
CA ILE A 98 -0.93 -4.59 18.44
C ILE A 98 -0.51 -5.75 19.31
N LYS A 99 -1.46 -6.51 19.85
CA LYS A 99 -1.18 -7.78 20.52
C LYS A 99 -1.09 -8.86 19.45
N ILE A 100 0.05 -9.52 19.38
CA ILE A 100 0.37 -10.50 18.34
C ILE A 100 1.51 -11.40 18.81
N SER A 101 1.34 -12.71 18.65
CA SER A 101 2.38 -13.69 18.99
C SER A 101 3.42 -13.82 17.87
N ILE A 102 4.60 -14.37 18.18
CA ILE A 102 5.63 -14.66 17.16
C ILE A 102 5.09 -15.63 16.09
N LYS A 103 4.39 -16.69 16.52
CA LYS A 103 3.76 -17.66 15.60
C LYS A 103 2.75 -16.98 14.66
N GLU A 104 1.95 -16.04 15.17
CA GLU A 104 0.99 -15.32 14.34
C GLU A 104 1.68 -14.39 13.32
N LEU A 105 2.80 -13.76 13.68
CA LEU A 105 3.63 -13.01 12.71
C LEU A 105 4.17 -13.93 11.61
N GLU A 106 4.61 -15.15 11.95
CA GLU A 106 5.06 -16.15 10.99
C GLU A 106 3.93 -16.63 10.07
N ASP A 107 2.75 -16.90 10.63
CA ASP A 107 1.55 -17.27 9.86
C ASP A 107 1.19 -16.16 8.84
N LEU A 108 1.16 -14.90 9.28
CA LEU A 108 0.85 -13.75 8.41
C LEU A 108 1.93 -13.50 7.35
N ARG A 109 3.21 -13.74 7.69
CA ARG A 109 4.30 -13.71 6.73
C ARG A 109 4.07 -14.73 5.61
N ASN A 110 3.68 -15.95 5.95
CA ASN A 110 3.39 -16.99 4.96
C ASN A 110 2.23 -16.61 4.04
N VAL A 111 1.17 -16.00 4.58
CA VAL A 111 0.06 -15.47 3.77
C VAL A 111 0.55 -14.46 2.72
N ILE A 112 1.44 -13.53 3.10
CA ILE A 112 2.03 -12.56 2.18
C ILE A 112 2.87 -13.26 1.10
N LEU A 113 3.70 -14.23 1.50
CA LEU A 113 4.55 -15.00 0.58
C LEU A 113 3.74 -15.80 -0.43
N GLU A 114 2.66 -16.46 -0.02
CA GLU A 114 1.79 -17.21 -0.94
C GLU A 114 1.11 -16.29 -1.95
N LYS A 115 0.71 -15.07 -1.55
CA LYS A 115 0.16 -14.09 -2.50
C LYS A 115 1.23 -13.58 -3.47
N LEU A 116 2.45 -13.31 -2.99
CA LEU A 116 3.56 -12.87 -3.83
C LEU A 116 3.93 -13.85 -4.95
N LYS A 117 3.72 -15.16 -4.75
CA LYS A 117 3.93 -16.17 -5.80
C LYS A 117 3.02 -15.95 -7.01
N LYS A 118 1.87 -15.28 -6.84
CA LYS A 118 0.93 -14.96 -7.93
C LYS A 118 1.25 -13.66 -8.65
N GLY A 119 1.88 -12.70 -7.96
CA GLY A 119 2.26 -11.41 -8.51
C GLY A 119 2.48 -10.34 -7.45
N PRO A 120 2.76 -9.09 -7.87
CA PRO A 120 3.13 -8.01 -6.97
C PRO A 120 1.97 -7.57 -6.07
N LEU A 121 2.32 -7.14 -4.86
CA LEU A 121 1.37 -6.66 -3.86
C LEU A 121 1.49 -5.15 -3.69
N ILE A 122 0.37 -4.46 -3.62
CA ILE A 122 0.30 -3.05 -3.22
C ILE A 122 -0.14 -3.00 -1.76
N PHE A 123 0.71 -2.43 -0.89
CA PHE A 123 0.35 -2.16 0.50
C PHE A 123 0.21 -0.66 0.74
N TRP A 124 -0.87 -0.27 1.40
CA TRP A 124 -0.94 1.01 2.09
C TRP A 124 -0.24 0.90 3.44
N VAL A 125 0.71 1.81 3.71
CA VAL A 125 1.39 1.92 5.00
C VAL A 125 1.54 3.39 5.45
N PRO A 126 1.80 3.67 6.74
CA PRO A 126 2.14 5.02 7.20
C PRO A 126 3.49 5.52 6.65
N ILE A 127 3.68 6.82 6.35
CA ILE A 127 4.91 7.35 5.73
C ILE A 127 6.15 7.24 6.64
N ALA A 128 5.94 7.14 7.96
CA ALA A 128 7.04 6.99 8.92
C ALA A 128 7.85 5.69 8.68
N ALA A 129 7.38 4.84 7.78
CA ALA A 129 8.06 3.71 7.18
C ALA A 129 9.16 4.06 6.16
N SER A 130 9.23 5.28 5.61
CA SER A 130 10.02 5.52 4.41
C SER A 130 10.81 6.83 4.31
N PHE A 131 10.76 7.69 5.33
CA PHE A 131 11.63 8.87 5.33
C PHE A 131 13.10 8.49 5.53
N GLU A 132 13.90 8.79 4.51
CA GLU A 132 15.35 8.83 4.58
C GLU A 132 15.80 9.95 5.52
N LEU A 133 16.36 9.59 6.67
CA LEU A 133 17.12 10.54 7.50
C LEU A 133 18.61 10.24 7.26
N ASN A 134 19.26 11.12 6.50
CA ASN A 134 20.71 11.15 6.29
C ASN A 134 21.33 9.93 5.57
N GLY A 135 20.77 9.51 4.43
CA GLY A 135 21.41 8.51 3.56
C GLY A 135 21.49 7.09 4.13
N LYS A 136 20.84 6.83 5.27
CA LYS A 136 20.63 5.50 5.84
C LYS A 136 19.12 5.25 5.92
N LEU A 137 18.60 4.57 4.90
CA LEU A 137 17.18 4.23 4.78
C LEU A 137 16.78 3.27 5.92
N GLY A 138 15.90 3.77 6.80
CA GLY A 138 15.72 3.27 8.16
C GLY A 138 14.80 2.06 8.29
N ASN A 139 15.23 1.10 9.11
CA ASN A 139 14.35 0.19 9.86
C ASN A 139 13.11 0.97 10.30
N TRP A 140 11.90 0.60 9.87
CA TRP A 140 10.66 1.33 10.21
C TRP A 140 10.62 1.61 11.73
N LYS A 141 10.97 2.83 12.14
CA LYS A 141 11.28 3.17 13.55
C LYS A 141 10.05 3.50 14.37
N ASN A 142 8.88 3.35 13.76
CA ASN A 142 7.63 3.63 14.42
C ASN A 142 7.27 2.57 15.47
N ILE A 143 7.91 1.41 15.48
CA ILE A 143 7.81 0.44 16.59
C ILE A 143 8.61 0.97 17.77
N ILE A 144 7.91 1.49 18.78
CA ILE A 144 8.51 2.11 19.98
C ILE A 144 8.85 1.06 21.04
N LYS A 145 8.03 0.03 21.15
CA LYS A 145 8.17 -1.01 22.19
C LYS A 145 7.85 -2.37 21.61
N ARG A 146 8.73 -3.34 21.86
CA ARG A 146 8.54 -4.76 21.57
C ARG A 146 8.49 -5.51 22.90
N GLU A 147 7.39 -6.21 23.13
CA GLU A 147 7.20 -7.12 24.26
C GLU A 147 6.96 -8.54 23.74
N LYS A 148 6.84 -9.51 24.64
CA LYS A 148 6.72 -10.94 24.27
C LYS A 148 5.46 -11.22 23.44
N ASP A 149 4.39 -10.49 23.69
CA ASP A 149 3.05 -10.72 23.12
C ASP A 149 2.44 -9.49 22.44
N HIS A 150 3.13 -8.35 22.43
CA HIS A 150 2.61 -7.15 21.77
C HIS A 150 3.69 -6.17 21.32
N TYR A 151 3.28 -5.31 20.41
CA TYR A 151 4.06 -4.22 19.85
C TYR A 151 3.30 -2.91 20.04
N THR A 152 4.03 -1.85 20.39
CA THR A 152 3.48 -0.50 20.42
C THR A 152 4.13 0.34 19.33
N LEU A 153 3.29 0.89 18.46
CA LEU A 153 3.69 1.72 17.32
C LEU A 153 3.26 3.18 17.55
N PHE A 154 4.03 4.12 16.99
CA PHE A 154 3.66 5.53 16.82
C PHE A 154 3.34 5.81 15.35
N ILE A 155 2.06 6.05 15.04
CA ILE A 155 1.58 6.27 13.69
C ILE A 155 1.08 7.71 13.53
N PRO A 156 1.80 8.59 12.80
CA PRO A 156 1.27 9.88 12.39
C PRO A 156 0.27 9.68 11.23
N TRP A 157 -1.00 9.49 11.56
CA TRP A 157 -2.08 9.19 10.59
C TRP A 157 -2.23 10.22 9.47
N ASN A 158 -1.77 11.45 9.66
CA ASN A 158 -1.81 12.48 8.63
C ASN A 158 -0.84 12.24 7.46
N ILE A 159 0.05 11.25 7.58
CA ILE A 159 1.05 10.98 6.56
C ILE A 159 1.13 9.49 6.27
N THR A 160 0.59 9.10 5.11
CA THR A 160 0.50 7.71 4.68
C THR A 160 0.92 7.60 3.22
N HIS A 161 1.30 6.41 2.80
CA HIS A 161 1.84 6.16 1.48
C HIS A 161 1.56 4.72 1.02
N CYS A 162 1.89 4.45 -0.24
CA CYS A 162 1.78 3.17 -0.89
C CYS A 162 3.14 2.58 -1.26
N ILE A 163 3.28 1.27 -1.08
CA ILE A 163 4.48 0.53 -1.46
C ILE A 163 4.09 -0.64 -2.37
N VAL A 164 4.96 -0.97 -3.33
CA VAL A 164 4.84 -2.16 -4.15
C VAL A 164 5.85 -3.19 -3.68
N MET A 165 5.39 -4.40 -3.41
CA MET A 165 6.23 -5.52 -3.04
C MET A 165 6.30 -6.48 -4.23
N ASN A 166 7.52 -6.77 -4.68
CA ASN A 166 7.77 -7.58 -5.88
C ASN A 166 8.90 -8.61 -5.67
N GLY A 167 9.08 -9.12 -4.45
CA GLY A 167 10.08 -10.14 -4.16
C GLY A 167 10.42 -10.28 -2.69
N PHE A 168 11.18 -11.33 -2.38
CA PHE A 168 11.61 -11.68 -1.03
C PHE A 168 13.01 -12.32 -1.07
N ASN A 169 13.91 -11.84 -0.20
CA ASN A 169 15.20 -12.46 0.20
C ASN A 169 15.16 -12.68 1.72
N ASP A 170 16.24 -12.57 2.49
CA ASP A 170 16.14 -12.60 3.98
C ASP A 170 15.21 -11.48 4.54
N ASN A 171 14.99 -10.43 3.76
CA ASN A 171 14.04 -9.35 3.99
C ASN A 171 13.03 -9.22 2.84
N PHE A 172 11.94 -8.48 3.08
CA PHE A 172 11.03 -8.07 2.02
C PHE A 172 11.63 -6.95 1.19
N LEU A 173 11.64 -7.12 -0.13
CA LEU A 173 12.01 -6.08 -1.07
C LEU A 173 10.73 -5.33 -1.49
N ILE A 174 10.69 -4.05 -1.13
CA ILE A 174 9.58 -3.17 -1.47
C ILE A 174 10.10 -1.98 -2.25
N HIS A 175 9.23 -1.36 -3.02
CA HIS A 175 9.49 -0.07 -3.63
C HIS A 175 8.58 0.97 -3.02
N ASP A 176 9.15 2.08 -2.56
CA ASP A 176 8.38 3.23 -2.17
C ASP A 176 7.98 4.06 -3.40
N CYS A 177 6.67 4.09 -3.68
CA CYS A 177 6.12 4.83 -4.82
C CYS A 177 6.28 6.37 -4.71
N SER A 178 6.83 6.93 -3.63
CA SER A 178 7.15 8.37 -3.51
C SER A 178 8.56 8.69 -3.97
N ILE A 179 9.46 7.70 -4.10
CA ILE A 179 10.90 7.92 -4.27
C ILE A 179 11.37 7.33 -5.61
N ARG A 180 12.00 8.16 -6.46
CA ARG A 180 12.48 7.80 -7.82
C ARG A 180 13.54 6.68 -7.89
N LYS A 181 14.13 6.27 -6.76
CA LYS A 181 15.14 5.19 -6.62
C LYS A 181 14.89 4.31 -5.38
N GLY A 182 13.62 4.12 -5.00
CA GLY A 182 13.23 3.70 -3.66
C GLY A 182 13.09 2.20 -3.41
N ASN A 183 13.99 1.34 -3.89
CA ASN A 183 13.97 -0.06 -3.46
C ASN A 183 14.48 -0.14 -2.00
N LEU A 184 13.63 -0.62 -1.10
CA LEU A 184 13.89 -0.74 0.32
C LEU A 184 13.83 -2.21 0.74
N GLN A 185 14.76 -2.60 1.61
CA GLN A 185 14.64 -3.85 2.35
C GLN A 185 13.97 -3.58 3.68
N VAL A 186 12.93 -4.35 3.99
CA VAL A 186 12.18 -4.21 5.24
C VAL A 186 12.10 -5.55 5.95
N ALA A 187 12.40 -5.53 7.25
CA ALA A 187 12.21 -6.68 8.11
C ALA A 187 10.73 -7.14 8.07
N PRO A 188 10.43 -8.43 7.83
CA PRO A 188 9.05 -8.89 7.64
C PRO A 188 8.05 -8.46 8.70
N ASN A 189 8.43 -8.55 9.97
CA ASN A 189 7.57 -8.19 11.09
C ASN A 189 7.20 -6.70 11.08
N ASN A 190 8.14 -5.84 10.68
CA ASN A 190 7.89 -4.40 10.63
C ASN A 190 6.86 -4.05 9.57
N LEU A 191 6.95 -4.69 8.39
CA LEU A 191 5.96 -4.55 7.33
C LEU A 191 4.59 -4.99 7.84
N ILE A 192 4.49 -6.21 8.39
CA ILE A 192 3.23 -6.80 8.85
C ILE A 192 2.55 -5.91 9.89
N LEU A 193 3.28 -5.46 10.92
CA LEU A 193 2.72 -4.61 11.99
C LEU A 193 2.18 -3.28 11.46
N ASN A 194 2.84 -2.69 10.47
CA ASN A 194 2.43 -1.44 9.86
C ASN A 194 1.24 -1.60 8.92
N VAL A 195 1.18 -2.69 8.17
CA VAL A 195 0.03 -3.06 7.35
C VAL A 195 -1.19 -3.30 8.25
N ILE A 196 -1.02 -4.02 9.36
CA ILE A 196 -2.07 -4.20 10.39
C ILE A 196 -2.50 -2.83 10.93
N ALA A 197 -1.58 -1.95 11.35
CA ALA A 197 -1.95 -0.63 11.85
C ALA A 197 -2.74 0.19 10.82
N MET A 198 -2.34 0.13 9.55
CA MET A 198 -3.02 0.84 8.47
C MET A 198 -4.44 0.32 8.24
N ASN A 199 -4.70 -0.96 8.49
CA ASN A 199 -6.05 -1.52 8.47
C ASN A 199 -6.99 -0.89 9.52
N TYR A 200 -6.52 -0.03 10.42
CA TYR A 200 -7.39 0.67 11.38
C TYR A 200 -7.28 2.19 11.29
N HIS A 201 -6.75 2.71 10.19
CA HIS A 201 -6.62 4.15 9.97
C HIS A 201 -8.00 4.86 10.05
N PRO A 202 -8.16 5.90 10.90
CA PRO A 202 -9.46 6.54 11.15
C PRO A 202 -10.16 7.08 9.90
N SER A 203 -9.41 7.70 8.98
CA SER A 203 -9.95 8.22 7.71
C SER A 203 -10.43 7.12 6.74
N LEU A 204 -9.94 5.88 6.87
CA LEU A 204 -10.36 4.78 6.02
C LEU A 204 -11.72 4.20 6.43
N LYS A 205 -12.18 4.44 7.66
CA LYS A 205 -13.49 3.97 8.14
C LYS A 205 -14.63 4.41 7.22
N LYS A 206 -14.62 5.68 6.80
CA LYS A 206 -15.61 6.24 5.87
C LYS A 206 -15.52 5.70 4.44
N ILE A 207 -14.34 5.23 4.02
CA ILE A 207 -14.13 4.69 2.68
C ILE A 207 -14.50 3.20 2.62
N ARG A 208 -14.27 2.45 3.71
CA ARG A 208 -14.72 1.05 3.85
C ARG A 208 -16.23 0.90 3.71
N GLU A 209 -16.97 1.86 4.25
CA GLU A 209 -18.44 1.90 4.19
C GLU A 209 -18.96 2.03 2.75
N ILE A 210 -18.15 2.51 1.81
CA ILE A 210 -18.60 2.74 0.44
C ILE A 210 -18.68 1.40 -0.34
N GLU A 211 -17.87 0.37 -0.04
CA GLU A 211 -17.82 -0.87 -0.85
C GLU A 211 -17.22 -2.12 -0.15
N ASN A 212 -17.15 -2.18 1.18
CA ASN A 212 -16.45 -3.27 1.90
C ASN A 212 -14.96 -3.42 1.49
N ASN A 213 -14.36 -2.33 1.00
CA ASN A 213 -13.06 -2.36 0.35
C ASN A 213 -11.92 -2.66 1.33
N ARG A 214 -11.06 -3.60 0.94
CA ARG A 214 -9.72 -3.77 1.49
C ARG A 214 -8.74 -2.91 0.69
N PHE A 215 -7.72 -2.37 1.35
CA PHE A 215 -6.80 -1.37 0.77
C PHE A 215 -5.45 -1.94 0.35
N HIS A 216 -5.26 -3.25 0.49
CA HIS A 216 -4.11 -3.94 -0.06
C HIS A 216 -4.58 -4.73 -1.27
N LEU A 217 -3.79 -4.74 -2.34
CA LEU A 217 -4.16 -5.37 -3.60
C LEU A 217 -3.11 -6.41 -3.96
N LEU A 218 -3.56 -7.62 -4.30
CA LEU A 218 -2.78 -8.58 -5.06
C LEU A 218 -3.07 -8.33 -6.55
N ILE A 219 -2.04 -8.11 -7.34
CA ILE A 219 -2.16 -7.99 -8.80
C ILE A 219 -1.58 -9.25 -9.45
N TYR A 220 -2.31 -9.84 -10.39
CA TYR A 220 -1.89 -11.03 -11.11
C TYR A 220 -2.45 -11.02 -12.54
N ARG A 221 -1.92 -11.91 -13.38
CA ARG A 221 -2.39 -12.15 -14.75
C ARG A 221 -3.11 -13.50 -14.79
N GLU A 222 -4.29 -13.53 -15.41
CA GLU A 222 -4.99 -14.79 -15.73
C GLU A 222 -4.45 -15.46 -16.99
#